data_AF-A0A950ITL6-F1
#
_entry.id   AF-A0A950ITL6-F1
#
_cell.length_a   1.000
_cell.length_b   1.000
_cell.length_c   1.000
_cell.angle_alpha   90.00
_cell.angle_beta   90.00
_cell.angle_gamma   90.00
#
_symmetry.space_group_name_H-M   'P 1'
#
loop_
_entity.id
_entity.type
_entity.pdbx_description
1 polymer ?
#
loop_
_entity_poly.entity_id
_entity_poly.type
_entity_poly.pdbx_seq_one_letter_code
_entity_poly.pdbx_strand_id
1 'polypeptide(L)'
;MSVSTTAGNAEQSALHLETTPVQFRKILAATDFSEQATAALKIAARMAKLFHGRLHVVYAVAPEFYMADTTMLSSELQKIDAERG
;
A
#
# COMPACT_ATOMS: atom_id res chain seq x y z
N MET A 1 -28.69 -63.70 -5.92
CA MET A 1 -30.00 -63.02 -5.82
C MET A 1 -29.78 -61.65 -5.22
N SER A 2 -30.24 -60.65 -5.95
CA SER A 2 -30.26 -59.22 -5.68
C SER A 2 -30.73 -58.84 -4.28
N VAL A 3 -29.98 -57.98 -3.60
CA VAL A 3 -30.59 -57.01 -2.67
C VAL A 3 -29.95 -55.65 -2.94
N SER A 4 -30.71 -54.82 -3.64
CA SER A 4 -30.43 -53.42 -3.86
C SER A 4 -30.76 -52.67 -2.58
N THR A 5 -29.77 -52.05 -1.94
CA THR A 5 -30.03 -51.04 -0.91
C THR A 5 -29.34 -49.75 -1.34
N THR A 6 -30.12 -48.93 -2.03
CA THR A 6 -29.87 -47.50 -2.22
C THR A 6 -30.07 -46.81 -0.87
N ALA A 7 -28.97 -46.54 -0.17
CA ALA A 7 -28.88 -45.47 0.82
C ALA A 7 -27.91 -44.46 0.20
N GLY A 8 -28.41 -43.43 -0.46
CA GLY A 8 -28.72 -42.21 0.26
C GLY A 8 -27.52 -41.28 0.08
N ASN A 9 -27.49 -40.63 -1.09
CA ASN A 9 -26.50 -39.64 -1.49
C ASN A 9 -26.65 -38.36 -0.65
N ALA A 10 -26.26 -38.41 0.62
CA ALA A 10 -26.51 -37.34 1.61
C ALA A 10 -25.24 -36.81 2.29
N GLU A 11 -24.06 -37.10 1.75
CA GLU A 11 -22.77 -36.76 2.41
C GLU A 11 -21.89 -35.78 1.60
N GLN A 12 -22.39 -35.15 0.53
CA GLN A 12 -21.58 -34.26 -0.31
C GLN A 12 -22.19 -32.87 -0.53
N SER A 13 -22.77 -32.30 0.52
CA SER A 13 -23.10 -30.87 0.55
C SER A 13 -22.48 -30.18 1.77
N ALA A 14 -21.37 -30.73 2.28
CA ALA A 14 -20.48 -29.97 3.15
C ALA A 14 -19.86 -28.86 2.28
N LEU A 15 -20.30 -27.62 2.50
CA LEU A 15 -19.74 -26.41 1.90
C LEU A 15 -18.23 -26.54 1.70
N HIS A 16 -17.81 -26.78 0.46
CA HIS A 16 -16.40 -26.79 0.06
C HIS A 16 -15.95 -25.33 -0.05
N LEU A 17 -15.73 -24.71 1.10
CA LEU A 17 -15.20 -23.37 1.20
C LEU A 17 -13.67 -23.49 1.24
N GLU A 18 -13.05 -23.59 0.06
CA GLU A 18 -11.61 -23.46 -0.06
C GLU A 18 -11.22 -22.06 0.43
N THR A 19 -10.71 -22.00 1.66
CA THR A 19 -10.23 -20.77 2.27
C THR A 19 -8.71 -20.81 2.29
N THR A 20 -8.09 -20.09 1.35
CA THR A 20 -6.65 -19.86 1.42
C THR A 20 -6.38 -18.74 2.44
N PRO A 21 -5.52 -18.95 3.45
CA PRO A 21 -5.16 -17.90 4.39
C PRO A 21 -4.54 -16.70 3.65
N VAL A 22 -5.06 -15.50 3.88
CA VAL A 22 -4.48 -14.27 3.33
C VAL A 22 -3.12 -14.02 4.01
N GLN A 23 -2.10 -13.69 3.21
CA GLN A 23 -0.74 -13.43 3.68
C GLN A 23 -0.18 -12.16 3.03
N PHE A 24 -0.09 -11.06 3.80
CA PHE A 24 0.43 -9.79 3.31
C PHE A 24 1.96 -9.72 3.43
N ARG A 25 2.67 -9.95 2.32
CA ARG A 25 4.15 -9.94 2.29
C ARG A 25 4.76 -8.55 2.16
N LYS A 26 4.09 -7.65 1.44
CA LYS A 26 4.52 -6.26 1.19
C LYS A 26 3.32 -5.34 1.28
N ILE A 27 3.43 -4.30 2.09
CA ILE A 27 2.39 -3.29 2.33
C ILE A 27 2.98 -1.94 1.92
N LEU A 28 2.26 -1.18 1.09
CA LEU A 28 2.61 0.20 0.74
C LEU A 28 1.60 1.13 1.41
N ALA A 29 2.08 2.05 2.24
CA ALA A 29 1.28 3.08 2.89
C ALA A 29 1.67 4.45 2.32
N ALA A 30 0.74 5.10 1.63
CA ALA A 30 0.88 6.50 1.29
C ALA A 30 0.63 7.37 2.52
N THR A 31 1.39 8.45 2.66
CA THR A 31 1.19 9.47 3.69
C THR A 31 1.22 10.83 3.03
N ASP A 32 0.41 11.75 3.52
CA ASP A 32 0.46 13.20 3.29
C ASP A 32 0.77 13.95 4.60
N PHE A 33 1.20 13.22 5.64
CA PHE A 33 1.45 13.68 7.01
C PHE A 33 0.22 14.22 7.76
N SER A 34 -0.98 14.00 7.25
CA SER A 34 -2.21 14.27 8.00
C SER A 34 -2.37 13.33 9.20
N GLU A 35 -3.25 13.71 10.11
CA GLU A 35 -3.63 12.85 11.25
C GLU A 35 -4.25 11.53 10.79
N GLN A 36 -5.05 11.59 9.72
CA GLN A 36 -5.70 10.44 9.10
C GLN A 36 -4.68 9.47 8.50
N ALA A 37 -3.70 10.00 7.76
CA ALA A 37 -2.60 9.19 7.23
C ALA A 37 -1.76 8.57 8.36
N THR A 38 -1.54 9.32 9.45
CA THR A 38 -0.85 8.81 10.64
C THR A 38 -1.61 7.64 11.28
N ALA A 39 -2.94 7.74 11.39
CA ALA A 39 -3.79 6.66 11.89
C ALA A 39 -3.74 5.42 10.97
N ALA A 40 -3.84 5.61 9.66
CA ALA A 40 -3.72 4.53 8.67
C ALA A 40 -2.34 3.84 8.74
N LEU A 41 -1.26 4.62 8.88
CA LEU A 41 0.10 4.10 8.99
C LEU A 41 0.30 3.22 10.22
N LYS A 42 -0.31 3.58 11.37
CA LYS A 42 -0.30 2.74 12.58
C LYS A 42 -0.95 1.39 12.33
N ILE A 43 -2.05 1.34 11.57
CA ILE A 43 -2.71 0.09 11.19
C ILE A 43 -1.84 -0.71 10.22
N ALA A 44 -1.27 -0.08 9.20
CA ALA A 44 -0.36 -0.72 8.26
C ALA A 44 0.86 -1.35 8.96
N ALA A 45 1.42 -0.67 9.96
CA ALA A 45 2.51 -1.19 10.78
C ALA A 45 2.08 -2.40 11.63
N ARG A 46 0.86 -2.38 12.20
CA ARG A 46 0.30 -3.54 12.92
C ARG A 46 0.08 -4.72 11.99
N MET A 47 -0.42 -4.48 10.78
CA MET A 47 -0.59 -5.51 9.75
C MET A 47 0.75 -6.11 9.33
N ALA A 48 1.76 -5.29 9.06
CA ALA A 48 3.10 -5.77 8.73
C ALA A 48 3.68 -6.66 9.83
N LYS A 49 3.52 -6.27 11.10
CA LYS A 49 3.92 -7.10 12.25
C LYS A 49 3.15 -8.42 12.31
N LEU A 50 1.83 -8.37 12.15
CA LEU A 50 0.95 -9.55 12.23
C LEU A 50 1.27 -10.59 11.15
N PHE A 51 1.57 -10.15 9.93
CA PHE A 51 1.84 -11.03 8.79
C PHE A 51 3.34 -11.25 8.53
N HIS A 52 4.22 -10.76 9.42
CA HIS A 52 5.67 -10.73 9.19
C HIS A 52 6.05 -10.13 7.82
N GLY A 53 5.26 -9.17 7.35
CA GLY A 53 5.41 -8.48 6.08
C GLY A 53 6.31 -7.25 6.18
N ARG A 54 6.75 -6.75 5.02
CA ARG A 54 7.48 -5.48 4.93
C ARG A 54 6.52 -4.32 4.70
N LEU A 55 6.71 -3.22 5.44
CA LEU A 55 6.01 -1.96 5.23
C LEU A 55 6.90 -0.97 4.48
N HIS A 56 6.39 -0.43 3.38
CA HIS A 56 6.96 0.68 2.62
C HIS A 56 6.08 1.90 2.82
N VAL A 57 6.69 3.06 3.10
CA VAL A 57 5.97 4.32 3.28
C VAL A 57 6.35 5.27 2.15
N VAL A 58 5.36 5.91 1.53
CA VAL A 58 5.57 6.85 0.43
C VAL A 58 4.88 8.18 0.71
N TYR A 59 5.60 9.28 0.47
CA TYR A 59 5.06 10.63 0.39
C TYR A 59 5.22 11.08 -1.06
N ALA A 60 4.13 11.50 -1.70
CA ALA A 60 4.13 11.94 -3.09
C ALA A 60 4.13 13.47 -3.15
N VAL A 61 5.02 14.03 -3.96
CA VAL A 61 5.13 15.47 -4.19
C VAL A 61 4.73 15.74 -5.63
N ALA A 62 3.90 16.77 -5.84
CA ALA A 62 3.48 17.16 -7.17
C ALA A 62 4.66 17.80 -7.96
N PRO A 63 4.76 17.61 -9.29
CA PRO A 63 5.85 18.13 -10.11
C PRO A 63 6.11 19.64 -9.94
N GLU A 64 5.07 20.42 -9.66
CA GLU A 64 5.12 21.88 -9.51
C GLU A 64 6.02 22.30 -8.34
N PHE A 65 6.10 21.48 -7.29
CA PHE A 65 6.97 21.73 -6.14
C PHE A 65 8.45 21.44 -6.43
N TYR A 66 8.78 20.74 -7.52
CA TYR A 66 10.17 20.56 -7.95
C TYR A 66 10.70 21.80 -8.70
N MET A 67 9.83 22.57 -9.38
CA MET A 67 10.27 23.74 -10.16
C MET A 67 10.44 25.01 -9.33
N ALA A 68 9.75 25.11 -8.18
CA ALA A 68 9.90 26.25 -7.27
C ALA A 68 11.37 26.41 -6.80
N ASP A 69 12.06 25.31 -6.53
CA ASP A 69 13.46 25.31 -6.08
C ASP A 69 14.42 25.77 -7.20
N THR A 70 14.16 25.36 -8.45
CA THR A 70 15.01 25.75 -9.60
C THR A 70 14.77 27.19 -10.06
N THR A 71 13.55 27.72 -9.98
CA THR A 71 13.28 29.14 -10.30
C THR A 71 13.94 30.14 -9.34
N MET A 72 14.07 29.79 -8.06
CA MET A 72 14.79 30.61 -7.08
C MET A 72 16.29 30.68 -7.41
N LEU A 73 16.91 29.54 -7.70
CA LEU A 73 18.32 29.44 -8.10
C LEU A 73 18.63 30.21 -9.40
N SER A 74 17.76 30.13 -10.41
CA SER A 74 17.97 30.87 -11.66
C SER A 74 17.92 32.39 -11.46
N SER A 75 17.06 32.84 -10.56
CA SER A 75 16.89 34.27 -10.24
C SER A 75 18.12 34.84 -9.52
N GLU A 76 18.75 34.06 -8.65
CA GLU A 76 19.99 34.46 -7.96
C GLU A 76 21.21 34.49 -8.89
N LEU A 77 21.34 33.49 -9.76
CA LEU A 77 22.44 33.46 -10.75
C LEU A 77 22.37 34.65 -11.71
N GLN A 78 21.16 35.01 -12.17
CA GLN A 78 20.97 36.19 -13.03
C GLN A 78 21.37 37.50 -12.34
N LYS A 79 21.16 37.63 -11.04
CA LYS A 79 21.58 38.82 -10.27
C LYS A 79 23.10 38.91 -10.16
N ILE A 80 23.77 37.78 -9.95
CA ILE A 80 25.25 37.72 -9.87
C ILE A 80 25.90 38.12 -11.20
N ASP A 81 25.31 37.72 -12.33
CA ASP A 81 25.82 38.08 -13.66
C ASP A 81 25.57 39.56 -14.01
N ALA A 82 24.47 40.15 -13.51
CA ALA A 82 24.13 41.55 -13.73
C ALA A 82 25.02 42.52 -12.91
N GLU A 83 25.56 42.09 -11.77
CA GLU A 83 26.43 42.89 -10.91
C GLU A 83 27.92 42.87 -11.32
N ARG A 84 28.27 42.11 -12.38
CA ARG A 84 29.64 41.98 -12.90
C ARG A 84 29.92 42.81 -14.17
N GLY A 85 29.00 43.68 -14.59
CA GLY A 85 29.18 44.66 -15.68
C GLY A 85 29.42 46.06 -15.14
#